data_AF-A0A2T1E9B0-F1
#
_entry.id   AF-A0A2T1E9B0-F1
#
_cell.length_a   1.000
_cell.length_b   1.000
_cell.length_c   1.000
_cell.angle_alpha   90.00
_cell.angle_beta   90.00
_cell.angle_gamma   90.00
#
_symmetry.space_group_name_H-M   'P 1'
#
loop_
_entity.id
_entity.type
_entity.pdbx_description
1 polymer ?
#
loop_
_entity_poly.entity_id
_entity_poly.type
_entity_poly.pdbx_seq_one_letter_code
_entity_poly.pdbx_strand_id
1 'polypeptide(L)' 'MDYAAEANSFAAPLSPLRARDTQALSELFLRDDIYAIEADVSQRLLALLPEPCWEDDVFAFLKEFL' A
#
# COMPACT_ATOMS: atom_id res chain seq x y z
N MET A 1 12.58 17.99 -30.30
CA MET A 1 13.30 17.74 -29.04
C MET A 1 12.42 16.76 -28.29
N ASP A 2 12.75 15.49 -28.41
CA ASP A 2 11.91 14.37 -28.01
C ASP A 2 12.25 14.03 -26.55
N TYR A 3 11.49 14.61 -25.62
CA TYR A 3 11.60 14.25 -24.20
C TYR A 3 10.78 12.97 -23.99
N ALA A 4 11.34 11.85 -24.44
CA ALA A 4 10.88 10.55 -23.99
C ALA A 4 11.07 10.53 -22.47
N ALA A 5 9.98 10.68 -21.74
CA ALA A 5 9.94 10.51 -20.31
C ALA A 5 10.38 9.08 -20.01
N GLU A 6 11.66 8.91 -19.68
CA GLU A 6 12.14 7.72 -19.01
C GLU A 6 11.38 7.65 -17.70
N ALA A 7 10.30 6.86 -17.70
CA ALA A 7 9.66 6.41 -16.49
C ALA A 7 10.74 5.68 -15.69
N ASN A 8 11.37 6.39 -14.76
CA ASN A 8 12.31 5.84 -13.81
C ASN A 8 11.55 4.80 -12.97
N SER A 9 11.53 3.57 -13.47
CA SER A 9 10.97 2.42 -12.80
C SER A 9 12.00 1.98 -11.77
N PHE A 10 11.99 2.65 -10.62
CA PHE A 10 12.89 2.37 -9.49
C PHE A 10 12.78 0.93 -8.95
N ALA A 11 11.80 0.16 -9.43
CA ALA A 11 11.62 -1.26 -9.15
C ALA A 11 11.17 -2.04 -10.41
N ALA A 12 11.78 -1.78 -11.58
CA ALA A 12 11.53 -2.64 -12.75
C ALA A 12 11.91 -4.10 -12.40
N PRO A 13 11.00 -5.08 -12.55
CA PRO A 13 11.33 -6.48 -12.30
C PRO A 13 12.53 -6.88 -13.15
N LEU A 14 13.56 -7.46 -12.54
CA LEU A 14 14.75 -7.96 -13.25
C LEU A 14 14.40 -9.03 -14.31
N SER A 15 13.19 -9.60 -14.21
CA SER A 15 12.57 -10.48 -15.21
C SER A 15 11.04 -10.35 -15.16
N PRO A 16 10.33 -10.58 -16.28
CA PRO A 16 8.87 -10.71 -16.25
C PRO A 16 8.42 -11.78 -15.25
N LEU A 17 7.32 -11.53 -14.55
CA LEU A 17 6.71 -12.51 -13.66
C LEU A 17 6.33 -13.77 -14.47
N ARG A 18 6.71 -14.93 -13.95
CA ARG A 18 6.32 -16.22 -14.55
C ARG A 18 4.96 -16.63 -14.01
N ALA A 19 4.29 -17.56 -14.69
CA ALA A 19 2.98 -18.08 -14.27
C ALA A 19 2.97 -18.56 -12.80
N ARG A 20 4.05 -19.21 -12.35
CA ARG A 20 4.25 -19.61 -10.95
C ARG A 20 4.24 -18.42 -9.99
N ASP A 21 4.89 -17.32 -10.37
CA ASP A 21 4.99 -16.14 -9.51
C ASP A 21 3.63 -15.45 -9.40
N THR A 22 2.87 -15.38 -10.50
CA THR A 22 1.47 -14.89 -10.49
C THR A 22 0.55 -15.77 -9.64
N GLN A 23 0.72 -17.09 -9.69
CA GLN A 23 -0.04 -18.02 -8.86
C GLN A 23 0.29 -17.82 -7.37
N ALA A 24 1.58 -17.73 -7.03
CA ALA A 24 2.00 -17.48 -5.65
C ALA A 24 1.48 -16.13 -5.12
N LEU A 25 1.48 -15.09 -5.96
CA LEU A 25 0.88 -13.80 -5.61
C LEU A 25 -0.63 -13.94 -5.42
N SER A 26 -1.33 -14.66 -6.29
CA SER A 26 -2.76 -14.93 -6.11
C SER A 26 -3.01 -15.62 -4.77
N GLU A 27 -2.28 -16.69 -4.45
CA GLU A 27 -2.42 -17.40 -3.17
C GLU A 27 -2.11 -16.52 -1.95
N LEU A 28 -1.13 -15.61 -2.05
CA LEU A 28 -0.81 -14.64 -1.00
C LEU A 28 -1.93 -13.62 -0.77
N PHE A 29 -2.61 -13.19 -1.85
CA PHE A 29 -3.63 -12.16 -1.81
C PHE A 29 -5.08 -12.68 -1.79
N LEU A 30 -5.30 -13.98 -2.06
CA LEU A 30 -6.58 -14.67 -1.87
C LEU A 30 -6.72 -15.08 -0.40
N ARG A 31 -6.93 -14.07 0.46
CA ARG A 31 -7.27 -14.30 1.86
C ARG A 31 -8.78 -14.22 2.05
N ASP A 32 -9.42 -15.37 2.18
CA ASP A 32 -10.85 -15.48 2.51
C ASP A 32 -11.17 -14.81 3.87
N ASP A 33 -10.18 -14.67 4.74
CA ASP A 33 -10.29 -14.06 6.06
C ASP A 33 -10.03 -12.55 6.08
N ILE A 34 -9.84 -11.90 4.92
CA ILE A 34 -9.51 -10.46 4.86
C ILE A 34 -10.53 -9.60 5.62
N TYR A 35 -11.82 -9.94 5.53
CA TYR A 35 -12.90 -9.26 6.24
C TYR A 35 -12.86 -9.49 7.76
N ALA A 36 -12.42 -10.67 8.20
CA ALA A 36 -12.27 -10.96 9.62
C ALA A 36 -11.10 -10.18 10.23
N ILE A 37 -10.00 -10.03 9.50
CA ILE A 37 -8.88 -9.19 9.90
C ILE A 37 -9.30 -7.72 9.95
N GLU A 38 -10.01 -7.25 8.92
CA GLU A 38 -10.53 -5.89 8.88
C GLU A 38 -11.38 -5.59 10.13
N ALA A 39 -12.32 -6.49 10.45
CA ALA A 39 -13.15 -6.37 11.65
C ALA A 39 -12.34 -6.35 12.95
N ASP A 40 -11.34 -7.23 13.11
CA ASP A 40 -10.46 -7.25 14.29
C ASP A 40 -9.64 -5.97 14.42
N VAL A 41 -9.08 -5.49 13.30
CA VAL A 41 -8.33 -4.22 13.26
C VAL A 41 -9.25 -3.06 13.65
N SER A 42 -10.41 -2.92 13.02
CA SER A 42 -11.37 -1.85 13.35
C SER A 42 -11.78 -1.89 14.81
N GLN A 43 -12.06 -3.08 15.36
CA GLN A 43 -12.41 -3.23 16.78
C GLN A 43 -11.28 -2.77 17.71
N ARG A 44 -10.02 -3.09 17.38
CA ARG A 44 -8.85 -2.64 18.15
C ARG A 44 -8.65 -1.13 18.06
N LEU A 45 -8.84 -0.55 16.88
CA LEU A 45 -8.70 0.90 16.68
C LEU A 45 -9.75 1.68 17.48
N LEU A 46 -10.99 1.19 17.52
CA LEU A 46 -12.05 1.78 18.36
C LEU A 46 -11.73 1.75 19.87
N ALA A 47 -10.84 0.85 20.30
CA ALA A 47 -10.41 0.76 21.70
C ALA A 47 -9.23 1.69 22.04
N LEU A 48 -8.64 2.38 21.05
CA LEU A 48 -7.56 3.33 21.28
C LEU A 48 -8.13 4.69 21.69
N LEU A 49 -7.80 5.14 22.90
CA LEU A 49 -8.14 6.46 23.42
C LEU A 49 -6.88 7.17 23.93
N PRO A 50 -6.61 8.43 23.51
CA PRO A 50 -7.42 9.23 22.58
C PRO A 50 -7.40 8.67 21.16
N GLU A 51 -8.39 9.05 20.35
CA GLU A 51 -8.46 8.68 18.95
C GLU A 51 -7.17 9.12 18.25
N PRO A 52 -6.48 8.21 17.53
CA PRO A 52 -5.25 8.57 16.86
C PRO A 52 -5.53 9.46 15.65
N CYS A 53 -4.60 10.37 15.32
CA CYS A 53 -4.72 11.45 14.34
C CYS A 53 -4.67 11.01 12.86
N TRP A 54 -5.40 9.94 12.49
CA TRP A 54 -5.26 9.26 11.20
C TRP A 54 -5.74 10.13 10.02
N GLU A 55 -6.74 10.96 10.28
CA GLU A 55 -7.32 11.90 9.31
C GLU A 55 -6.55 13.24 9.26
N ASP A 56 -5.63 13.47 10.22
CA ASP A 56 -4.80 14.66 10.19
C ASP A 56 -3.67 14.46 9.17
N ASP A 57 -3.58 15.39 8.22
CA ASP A 57 -2.41 15.48 7.33
C ASP A 57 -1.21 15.97 8.15
N VAL A 58 -0.60 15.05 8.89
CA VAL A 58 0.60 15.27 9.73
C VAL A 58 1.78 15.82 8.93
N PHE A 59 1.73 15.71 7.60
CA PHE A 59 2.74 16.20 6.68
C PHE A 59 2.29 17.43 5.88
N ALA A 60 1.17 18.07 6.24
CA ALA A 60 0.71 19.29 5.59
C ALA A 60 1.80 20.37 5.54
N PHE A 61 2.66 20.43 6.56
CA PHE A 61 3.80 21.34 6.63
C PHE A 61 4.83 21.12 5.50
N LEU A 62 4.96 19.88 4.98
CA LEU A 62 5.90 19.56 3.90
C LEU A 62 5.47 20.14 2.55
N LYS A 63 4.19 20.48 2.38
CA LYS A 63 3.69 21.13 1.16
C LYS A 63 4.32 22.51 0.93
N GLU A 64 4.90 23.12 1.95
CA GLU A 64 5.61 24.41 1.82
C GLU A 64 7.04 24.24 1.27
N PHE A 65 7.56 23.02 1.17
CA PHE A 65 8.95 22.70 0.81
C PHE A 65 9.10 21.85 -0.48
N LEU A 66 7.99 21.45 -1.12
CA LEU A 66 7.93 20.70 -2.38
C LEU A 66 7.45 21.57 -3.54
#